data_AF-A0ABD6V5L9-F1
#
_entry.id   AF-A0ABD6V5L9-F1
#
_cell.length_a   1.000
_cell.length_b   1.000
_cell.length_c   1.000
_cell.angle_alpha   90.00
_cell.angle_beta   90.00
_cell.angle_gamma   90.00
#
_symmetry.space_group_name_H-M   'P 1'
#
loop_
_entity.id
_entity.type
_entity.pdbx_description
1 polymer ?
#
loop_
_entity_poly.entity_id
_entity_poly.type
_entity_poly.pdbx_seq_one_letter_code
_entity_poly.pdbx_strand_id
1 'polypeptide(L)'
;MSSKITAKKGDYFTIPMVDGRNAICQVVWMGEESPEKKFKKIFAFCVLSVSLDKYIPKENEYLSFEDHKGMFKVIFTAVDKLLSGEWPILNAGNLKDPNMITFEFNMAGTLYRSGEPVRVLPIEEYRNHIAMAVSGYALVNDFINQY
;
A
#
# COMPACT_ATOMS: atom_id res chain seq x y z
N MET A 1 -11.03 15.13 -23.57
CA MET A 1 -11.54 14.34 -22.42
C MET A 1 -10.33 13.70 -21.78
N SER A 2 -9.96 14.09 -20.56
CA SER A 2 -8.84 13.44 -19.87
C SER A 2 -9.32 12.07 -19.42
N SER A 3 -8.69 11.00 -19.93
CA SER A 3 -8.95 9.65 -19.46
C SER A 3 -8.72 9.60 -17.95
N LYS A 4 -9.70 9.10 -17.20
CA LYS A 4 -9.57 8.93 -15.75
C LYS A 4 -8.49 7.89 -15.50
N ILE A 5 -7.46 8.23 -14.72
CA ILE A 5 -6.43 7.28 -14.30
C ILE A 5 -7.11 6.20 -13.45
N THR A 6 -6.82 4.94 -13.74
CA THR A 6 -7.28 3.79 -12.97
C THR A 6 -6.07 3.00 -12.49
N ALA A 7 -6.10 2.59 -11.22
CA ALA A 7 -5.12 1.70 -10.62
C ALA A 7 -5.82 0.43 -10.15
N LYS A 8 -5.11 -0.69 -10.19
CA LYS A 8 -5.59 -1.97 -9.67
C LYS A 8 -4.53 -2.66 -8.84
N LYS A 9 -4.97 -3.64 -8.05
CA LYS A 9 -4.09 -4.56 -7.33
C LYS A 9 -3.01 -5.14 -8.25
N GLY A 10 -1.76 -5.10 -7.77
CA GLY A 10 -0.57 -5.60 -8.47
C GLY A 10 0.15 -4.57 -9.34
N ASP A 11 -0.48 -3.44 -9.68
CA ASP A 11 0.16 -2.39 -10.46
C ASP A 11 1.38 -1.81 -9.72
N TYR A 12 2.42 -1.51 -10.50
CA TYR A 12 3.58 -0.77 -10.02
C TYR A 12 3.36 0.71 -10.23
N PHE A 13 3.74 1.52 -9.26
CA PHE A 13 3.70 2.97 -9.32
C PHE A 13 4.94 3.56 -8.66
N THR A 14 5.12 4.88 -8.81
CA THR A 14 6.23 5.57 -8.18
C THR A 14 5.78 6.73 -7.32
N ILE A 15 6.47 6.92 -6.20
CA ILE A 15 6.37 8.11 -5.35
C ILE A 15 7.61 8.96 -5.60
N PRO A 16 7.47 10.12 -6.28
CA PRO A 16 8.56 11.05 -6.45
C PRO A 16 8.96 11.65 -5.09
N MET A 17 10.26 11.62 -4.78
CA MET A 17 10.81 12.20 -3.55
C MET A 17 11.39 13.59 -3.81
N VAL A 18 11.49 14.39 -2.74
CA VAL A 18 11.98 15.78 -2.81
C VAL A 18 13.47 15.88 -3.17
N ASP A 19 14.24 14.84 -2.86
CA ASP A 19 15.67 14.75 -3.14
C ASP A 19 15.99 14.23 -4.56
N GLY A 20 14.96 14.04 -5.39
CA GLY A 20 15.07 13.57 -6.77
C GLY A 20 15.05 12.04 -6.92
N ARG A 21 15.06 11.28 -5.81
CA ARG A 21 14.85 9.83 -5.83
C ARG A 21 13.39 9.48 -6.07
N ASN A 22 13.15 8.21 -6.31
CA ASN A 22 11.86 7.63 -6.57
C ASN A 22 11.72 6.36 -5.73
N ALA A 23 10.62 6.25 -4.98
CA ALA A 23 10.22 4.97 -4.43
C ALA A 23 9.46 4.19 -5.50
N ILE A 24 9.84 2.94 -5.73
CA ILE A 24 9.10 2.01 -6.56
C ILE A 24 8.17 1.22 -5.66
N CYS A 25 6.88 1.29 -5.94
CA CYS A 25 5.84 0.73 -5.09
C CYS A 25 4.97 -0.24 -5.88
N GLN A 26 4.31 -1.15 -5.17
CA GLN A 26 3.33 -2.05 -5.75
C GLN A 26 2.03 -1.98 -4.96
N VAL A 27 0.92 -1.81 -5.67
CA VAL A 27 -0.43 -1.80 -5.09
C VAL A 27 -0.75 -3.20 -4.56
N VAL A 28 -1.05 -3.31 -3.28
CA VAL A 28 -1.44 -4.55 -2.61
C VAL A 28 -2.96 -4.71 -2.61
N TRP A 29 -3.69 -3.62 -2.42
CA TRP A 29 -5.14 -3.64 -2.36
C TRP A 29 -5.73 -2.25 -2.63
N MET A 30 -6.83 -2.21 -3.37
CA MET A 30 -7.61 -1.00 -3.63
C MET A 30 -8.89 -1.03 -2.80
N GLY A 31 -9.11 -0.03 -1.96
CA GLY A 31 -10.29 0.00 -1.10
C GLY A 31 -11.62 0.18 -1.85
N GLU A 32 -11.59 0.53 -3.13
CA GLU A 32 -12.77 0.48 -4.01
C GLU A 32 -13.34 -0.94 -4.17
N GLU A 33 -12.52 -1.97 -3.97
CA GLU A 33 -12.94 -3.38 -4.01
C GLU A 33 -13.80 -3.78 -2.79
N SER A 34 -13.85 -2.94 -1.74
CA SER A 34 -14.61 -3.25 -0.52
C SER A 34 -16.13 -3.17 -0.73
N PRO A 35 -16.90 -4.05 -0.05
CA PRO A 35 -18.36 -3.97 -0.03
C PRO A 35 -18.85 -2.58 0.36
N GLU A 36 -19.92 -2.13 -0.31
CA GLU A 36 -20.53 -0.81 -0.08
C GLU A 36 -19.56 0.37 -0.25
N LYS A 37 -18.38 0.14 -0.87
CA LYS A 37 -17.35 1.15 -1.06
C LYS A 37 -16.86 1.76 0.25
N LYS A 38 -16.90 0.99 1.35
CA LYS A 38 -16.52 1.42 2.71
C LYS A 38 -15.14 2.09 2.74
N PHE A 39 -14.18 1.52 2.01
CA PHE A 39 -12.80 1.98 1.98
C PHE A 39 -12.39 2.66 0.67
N LYS A 40 -13.33 3.14 -0.15
CA LYS A 40 -13.07 3.64 -1.53
C LYS A 40 -12.00 4.75 -1.67
N LYS A 41 -11.65 5.43 -0.58
CA LYS A 41 -10.65 6.50 -0.57
C LYS A 41 -9.27 6.02 -0.12
N ILE A 42 -9.12 4.74 0.25
CA ILE A 42 -7.92 4.18 0.84
C ILE A 42 -7.38 3.11 -0.11
N PHE A 43 -6.07 3.00 -0.18
CA PHE A 43 -5.41 1.84 -0.77
C PHE A 43 -4.21 1.43 0.08
N ALA A 44 -3.75 0.20 -0.13
CA ALA A 44 -2.57 -0.36 0.51
C ALA A 44 -1.49 -0.67 -0.53
N PHE A 45 -0.24 -0.44 -0.17
CA PHE A 45 0.90 -0.73 -1.03
C PHE A 45 2.13 -1.13 -0.21
N CYS A 46 3.09 -1.74 -0.90
CA CYS A 46 4.44 -2.00 -0.40
C CYS A 46 5.46 -1.24 -1.25
N VAL A 47 6.64 -0.98 -0.68
CA VAL A 47 7.78 -0.38 -1.40
C VAL A 47 8.77 -1.49 -1.75
N LEU A 48 9.27 -1.49 -2.98
CA LEU A 48 10.25 -2.45 -3.51
C LEU A 48 11.66 -1.90 -3.46
N SER A 49 11.82 -0.62 -3.78
CA SER A 49 13.13 0.04 -3.80
C SER A 49 12.99 1.56 -3.69
N VAL A 50 14.06 2.22 -3.29
CA VAL A 50 14.23 3.66 -3.37
C VAL A 50 15.52 3.93 -4.15
N SER A 51 15.42 4.62 -5.28
CA SER A 51 16.56 4.87 -6.17
C SER A 51 16.35 6.09 -7.05
N LEU A 52 17.42 6.61 -7.65
CA LEU A 52 17.32 7.65 -8.67
C LEU A 52 16.57 7.14 -9.90
N ASP A 53 16.83 5.90 -10.30
CA ASP A 53 16.18 5.26 -11.44
C ASP A 53 14.78 4.73 -11.11
N LYS A 54 13.93 4.66 -12.14
CA LYS A 54 12.55 4.15 -12.03
C LYS A 54 12.40 2.68 -12.43
N TYR A 55 13.41 1.86 -12.17
CA TYR A 55 13.40 0.45 -12.55
C TYR A 55 12.64 -0.41 -11.53
N ILE A 56 11.75 -1.25 -12.02
CA ILE A 56 11.10 -2.28 -11.20
C ILE A 56 12.12 -3.40 -10.94
N PRO A 57 12.48 -3.69 -9.68
CA PRO A 57 13.42 -4.77 -9.35
C PRO A 57 12.93 -6.12 -9.87
N LYS A 58 13.86 -7.01 -10.27
CA LYS A 58 13.53 -8.38 -10.69
C LYS A 58 13.12 -9.26 -9.51
N GLU A 59 13.76 -9.03 -8.37
CA GLU A 59 13.44 -9.68 -7.10
C GLU A 59 12.40 -8.83 -6.35
N ASN A 60 11.30 -9.45 -5.94
CA ASN A 60 10.18 -8.77 -5.29
C ASN A 60 10.29 -8.91 -3.77
N GLU A 61 11.35 -8.40 -3.17
CA GLU A 61 11.37 -8.24 -1.71
C GLU A 61 10.90 -6.83 -1.35
N TYR A 62 9.93 -6.75 -0.45
CA TYR A 62 9.43 -5.47 0.03
C TYR A 62 10.32 -4.93 1.15
N LEU A 63 10.64 -3.64 1.05
CA LEU A 63 11.32 -2.89 2.10
C LEU A 63 10.51 -2.92 3.39
N SER A 64 11.22 -2.87 4.52
CA SER A 64 10.61 -2.84 5.85
C SER A 64 10.90 -1.51 6.51
N PHE A 65 9.89 -0.92 7.11
CA PHE A 65 9.96 0.36 7.79
C PHE A 65 9.75 0.13 9.29
N GLU A 66 10.28 1.03 10.11
CA GLU A 66 10.05 1.02 11.55
C GLU A 66 9.21 2.24 11.96
N ASP A 67 8.24 2.00 12.82
CA ASP A 67 7.59 3.05 13.61
C ASP A 67 7.56 2.65 15.10
N HIS A 68 6.91 3.47 15.94
CA HIS A 68 6.74 3.20 17.36
C HIS A 68 6.02 1.88 17.71
N LYS A 69 5.35 1.23 16.76
CA LYS A 69 4.69 -0.08 16.91
C LYS A 69 5.55 -1.24 16.40
N GLY A 70 6.70 -0.95 15.79
CA GLY A 70 7.68 -1.92 15.32
C GLY A 70 7.80 -1.95 13.80
N MET A 71 8.27 -3.08 13.28
CA MET A 71 8.55 -3.26 11.86
C MET A 71 7.27 -3.53 11.05
N PHE A 72 7.14 -2.89 9.89
CA PHE A 72 6.03 -3.12 8.96
C PHE A 72 6.48 -2.99 7.50
N LYS A 73 5.70 -3.55 6.58
CA LYS A 73 5.96 -3.50 5.12
C LYS A 73 4.84 -2.86 4.31
N VAL A 74 3.62 -2.88 4.86
CA VAL A 74 2.41 -2.40 4.17
C VAL A 74 2.05 -1.01 4.67
N ILE A 75 1.87 -0.08 3.74
CA ILE A 75 1.44 1.28 4.00
C ILE A 75 0.01 1.44 3.49
N PHE A 76 -0.88 1.96 4.35
CA PHE A 76 -2.20 2.42 3.94
C PHE A 76 -2.18 3.94 3.77
N THR A 77 -2.76 4.46 2.69
CA THR A 77 -2.89 5.90 2.50
C THR A 77 -4.08 6.25 1.62
N ALA A 78 -4.32 7.54 1.45
CA ALA A 78 -5.40 8.07 0.61
C ALA A 78 -5.05 7.92 -0.88
N VAL A 79 -6.04 7.52 -1.68
CA VAL A 79 -5.89 7.17 -3.10
C VAL A 79 -5.67 8.39 -4.02
N ASP A 80 -5.87 9.60 -3.51
CA ASP A 80 -5.94 10.83 -4.31
C ASP A 80 -4.68 11.07 -5.15
N LYS A 81 -3.47 10.97 -4.57
CA LYS A 81 -2.21 11.14 -5.33
C LYS A 81 -1.98 10.08 -6.41
N LEU A 82 -2.48 8.86 -6.20
CA LEU A 82 -2.39 7.78 -7.18
C LEU A 82 -3.32 8.04 -8.37
N LEU A 83 -4.56 8.46 -8.11
CA LEU A 83 -5.55 8.70 -9.17
C LEU A 83 -5.45 10.08 -9.81
N SER A 84 -4.78 11.05 -9.18
CA SER A 84 -4.44 12.34 -9.80
C SER A 84 -3.25 12.23 -10.76
N GLY A 85 -2.45 11.16 -10.65
CA GLY A 85 -1.23 10.96 -11.42
C GLY A 85 0.01 11.63 -10.81
N GLU A 86 -0.11 12.28 -9.66
CA GLU A 86 1.03 12.77 -8.89
C GLU A 86 1.97 11.64 -8.45
N TRP A 87 1.42 10.45 -8.24
CA TRP A 87 2.14 9.18 -8.10
C TRP A 87 1.92 8.35 -9.37
N PRO A 88 2.82 8.45 -10.37
CA PRO A 88 2.61 7.84 -11.67
C PRO A 88 2.58 6.32 -11.60
N ILE A 89 1.58 5.72 -12.27
CA ILE A 89 1.55 4.28 -12.54
C ILE A 89 2.62 3.99 -13.60
N LEU A 90 3.47 3.00 -13.32
CA LEU A 90 4.54 2.59 -14.22
C LEU A 90 4.05 1.50 -15.16
N ASN A 91 3.74 0.32 -14.61
CA ASN A 91 3.34 -0.86 -15.37
C ASN A 91 2.34 -1.68 -14.56
N ALA A 92 1.52 -2.48 -15.25
CA ALA A 92 0.77 -3.54 -14.60
C ALA A 92 1.71 -4.64 -14.04
N GLY A 93 1.29 -5.28 -12.96
CA GLY A 93 2.06 -6.34 -12.31
C GLY A 93 1.17 -7.35 -11.61
N ASN A 94 1.82 -8.43 -11.14
CA ASN A 94 1.19 -9.43 -10.30
C ASN A 94 1.90 -9.43 -8.94
N LEU A 95 1.13 -9.57 -7.87
CA LEU A 95 1.68 -9.85 -6.56
C LEU A 95 2.24 -11.28 -6.56
N LYS A 96 3.41 -11.45 -5.96
CA LYS A 96 4.06 -12.76 -5.80
C LYS A 96 3.98 -13.27 -4.36
N ASP A 97 3.94 -12.36 -3.39
CA ASP A 97 3.81 -12.69 -1.97
C ASP A 97 2.38 -13.20 -1.69
N PRO A 98 2.21 -14.47 -1.23
CA PRO A 98 0.91 -15.02 -0.88
C PRO A 98 0.13 -14.18 0.12
N ASN A 99 0.80 -13.55 1.10
CA ASN A 99 0.15 -12.71 2.10
C ASN A 99 -0.42 -11.42 1.51
N MET A 100 0.17 -10.91 0.42
CA MET A 100 -0.36 -9.77 -0.32
C MET A 100 -1.44 -10.19 -1.32
N ILE A 101 -1.37 -11.42 -1.84
CA ILE A 101 -2.42 -12.00 -2.69
C ILE A 101 -3.70 -12.19 -1.86
N THR A 102 -3.62 -12.88 -0.72
CA THR A 102 -4.74 -13.05 0.23
C THR A 102 -4.70 -11.98 1.31
N PHE A 103 -4.63 -10.72 0.88
CA PHE A 103 -4.40 -9.59 1.78
C PHE A 103 -5.43 -9.51 2.90
N GLU A 104 -4.95 -9.66 4.13
CA GLU A 104 -5.74 -9.55 5.34
C GLU A 104 -5.23 -8.42 6.23
N PHE A 105 -6.17 -7.68 6.82
CA PHE A 105 -5.85 -6.61 7.76
C PHE A 105 -6.92 -6.47 8.84
N ASN A 106 -6.49 -6.01 10.01
CA ASN A 106 -7.34 -5.64 11.12
C ASN A 106 -7.72 -4.15 11.02
N MET A 107 -9.00 -3.84 11.09
CA MET A 107 -9.50 -2.49 11.30
C MET A 107 -10.48 -2.50 12.46
N ALA A 108 -10.14 -1.76 13.51
CA ALA A 108 -10.95 -1.61 14.73
C ALA A 108 -11.46 -2.94 15.32
N GLY A 109 -10.63 -3.99 15.28
CA GLY A 109 -10.94 -5.31 15.82
C GLY A 109 -11.70 -6.23 14.87
N THR A 110 -12.01 -5.79 13.64
CA THR A 110 -12.56 -6.67 12.61
C THR A 110 -11.45 -7.08 11.65
N LEU A 111 -11.32 -8.38 11.41
CA LEU A 111 -10.48 -8.92 10.36
C LEU A 111 -11.18 -8.75 9.01
N TYR A 112 -10.48 -8.13 8.07
CA TYR A 112 -10.90 -7.99 6.68
C TYR A 112 -10.00 -8.81 5.78
N ARG A 113 -10.60 -9.43 4.76
CA ARG A 113 -9.88 -10.05 3.63
C ARG A 113 -10.24 -9.31 2.36
N SER A 114 -9.26 -8.63 1.75
CA SER A 114 -9.48 -7.75 0.59
C SER A 114 -10.63 -6.73 0.78
N GLY A 115 -10.87 -6.29 2.02
CA GLY A 115 -11.94 -5.35 2.35
C GLY A 115 -13.29 -5.99 2.72
N GLU A 116 -13.45 -7.31 2.57
CA GLU A 116 -14.62 -8.03 3.06
C GLU A 116 -14.46 -8.40 4.54
N PRO A 117 -15.45 -8.13 5.41
CA PRO A 117 -15.38 -8.51 6.80
C PRO A 117 -15.43 -10.03 6.95
N VAL A 118 -14.48 -10.61 7.69
CA VAL A 118 -14.38 -12.06 7.91
C VAL A 118 -14.93 -12.42 9.29
N ARG A 119 -14.39 -11.80 10.34
CA ARG A 119 -14.79 -12.03 11.74
C ARG A 119 -14.27 -10.91 12.65
N VAL A 120 -14.81 -10.85 13.86
CA VAL A 120 -14.21 -10.05 14.95
C VAL A 120 -13.01 -10.80 15.52
N LEU A 121 -11.92 -10.08 15.74
CA LEU A 121 -10.69 -10.58 16.34
C LEU A 121 -10.75 -10.42 17.87
N PRO A 122 -10.33 -11.44 18.63
CA PRO A 122 -9.89 -11.26 20.01
C PRO A 122 -8.70 -10.29 20.09
N ILE A 123 -8.60 -9.52 21.18
CA ILE A 123 -7.54 -8.51 21.37
C ILE A 123 -6.13 -9.12 21.25
N GLU A 124 -5.96 -10.34 21.75
CA GLU A 124 -4.69 -11.07 21.73
C GLU A 124 -4.18 -11.37 20.32
N GLU A 125 -5.08 -11.44 19.34
CA GLU A 125 -4.76 -11.71 17.94
C GLU A 125 -4.37 -10.43 17.18
N TYR A 126 -4.61 -9.23 17.73
CA TYR A 126 -4.41 -7.98 16.98
C TYR A 126 -2.99 -7.83 16.44
N ARG A 127 -2.00 -8.23 17.25
CA ARG A 127 -0.57 -8.17 16.87
C ARG A 127 -0.17 -9.14 15.76
N ASN A 128 -1.01 -10.15 15.48
CA ASN A 128 -0.75 -11.15 14.44
C ASN A 128 -1.27 -10.69 13.07
N HIS A 129 -1.96 -9.56 13.00
CA HIS A 129 -2.57 -9.05 11.79
C HIS A 129 -2.07 -7.64 11.48
N ILE A 130 -1.96 -7.33 10.18
CA ILE A 130 -1.62 -5.99 9.71
C ILE A 130 -2.72 -5.04 10.18
N ALA A 131 -2.38 -4.04 10.98
CA ALA A 131 -3.34 -3.02 11.40
C ALA A 131 -3.51 -1.97 10.29
N MET A 132 -4.74 -1.69 9.91
CA MET A 132 -5.04 -0.56 9.02
C MET A 132 -4.83 0.74 9.78
N ALA A 133 -3.70 1.40 9.52
CA ALA A 133 -3.37 2.74 9.97
C ALA A 133 -3.15 3.65 8.75
N VAL A 134 -4.16 4.45 8.41
CA VAL A 134 -4.11 5.31 7.21
C VAL A 134 -3.15 6.47 7.47
N SER A 135 -2.03 6.44 6.76
CA SER A 135 -0.96 7.43 6.85
C SER A 135 -1.22 8.60 5.92
N GLY A 136 -1.04 9.82 6.42
CA GLY A 136 -0.99 11.03 5.59
C GLY A 136 0.28 11.06 4.72
N TYR A 137 0.27 11.85 3.64
CA TYR A 137 1.38 11.86 2.68
C TYR A 137 2.73 12.29 3.27
N ALA A 138 2.75 13.18 4.25
CA ALA A 138 3.98 13.55 4.96
C ALA A 138 4.59 12.34 5.67
N LEU A 139 3.77 11.56 6.39
CA LEU A 139 4.21 10.36 7.08
C LEU A 139 4.66 9.26 6.12
N VAL A 140 4.00 9.12 4.96
CA VAL A 140 4.46 8.22 3.89
C VAL A 140 5.87 8.60 3.43
N ASN A 141 6.13 9.90 3.22
CA ASN A 141 7.47 10.36 2.87
C ASN A 141 8.48 10.09 3.99
N ASP A 142 8.11 10.29 5.25
CA ASP A 142 8.98 10.01 6.40
C ASP A 142 9.39 8.53 6.46
N PHE A 143 8.46 7.61 6.16
CA PHE A 143 8.77 6.18 6.05
C PHE A 143 9.77 5.91 4.92
N ILE A 144 9.51 6.45 3.73
CA ILE A 144 10.35 6.22 2.54
C ILE A 144 11.76 6.82 2.73
N ASN A 145 11.89 7.94 3.46
CA ASN A 145 13.16 8.58 3.79
C ASN A 145 14.07 7.75 4.73
N GLN A 146 13.59 6.64 5.29
CA GLN A 146 14.45 5.68 6.00
C GLN A 146 15.45 4.98 5.07
N TYR A 147 15.23 5.07 3.75
CA TYR A 147 16.10 4.56 2.69
C TYR A 147 16.64 5.68 1.82
#